data_AF-A0A0K8MFP4-F1
#
_entry.id   AF-A0A0K8MFP4-F1
#
_cell.length_a   1.000
_cell.length_b   1.000
_cell.length_c   1.000
_cell.angle_alpha   90.00
_cell.angle_beta   90.00
_cell.angle_gamma   90.00
#
_symmetry.space_group_name_H-M   'P 1'
#
loop_
_entity.id
_entity.type
_entity.pdbx_description
1 polymer ?
#
loop_
_entity_poly.entity_id
_entity_poly.type
_entity_poly.pdbx_seq_one_letter_code
_entity_poly.pdbx_strand_id
1 'polypeptide(L)'
;MSLTELLKQWKAVVIALAGVAGTITLTVLVGSLFFNTKSVLAAIPPLTGGLVSATLMVSGLKAQGLTAYLALPVTMFVTHSIFGYPLTSALLKSEGRRLLKGFDKETAENPDLVKNNTATAAKPKKQLIPEAYNTSAFIITKVAAVAVLAQLFNTWTNSFVNVNVVYLIFGVIAHQVGFLDDKALEKAGVSNWLMYGLIAFVFSQLSVVTPNGILSILLEIVVLIALGMLGMFIVSFVLAKPFGMSWQMAFACALTALFGFPADYIMTSEVAHTVASNKEEENFLLNHMMPKMLVGGFATVSVASVIIASYFIKLI
;
A
#
# COMPACT_ATOMS: atom_id res chain seq x y z
N MET A 1 0.33 -12.09 -4.21
CA MET A 1 0.39 -11.37 -5.50
C MET A 1 1.36 -12.08 -6.41
N SER A 2 0.95 -12.39 -7.63
CA SER A 2 1.86 -12.97 -8.64
C SER A 2 2.55 -11.86 -9.46
N LEU A 3 3.73 -12.14 -10.01
CA LEU A 3 4.40 -11.26 -10.98
C LEU A 3 3.49 -10.93 -12.17
N THR A 4 2.66 -11.89 -12.58
CA THR A 4 1.68 -11.71 -13.65
C THR A 4 0.64 -10.65 -13.30
N GLU A 5 0.19 -10.56 -12.05
CA GLU A 5 -0.74 -9.52 -11.61
C GLU A 5 -0.09 -8.14 -11.56
N LEU A 6 1.15 -8.05 -11.06
CA LEU A 6 1.94 -6.83 -11.09
C LEU A 6 2.08 -6.30 -12.54
N LEU A 7 2.41 -7.19 -13.48
CA LEU A 7 2.49 -6.86 -14.89
C LEU A 7 1.13 -6.48 -15.48
N LYS A 8 0.04 -7.17 -15.11
CA LYS A 8 -1.31 -6.82 -15.56
C LYS A 8 -1.77 -5.46 -15.03
N GLN A 9 -1.33 -5.08 -13.84
CA GLN A 9 -1.68 -3.82 -13.17
C GLN A 9 -0.59 -2.76 -13.29
N TRP A 10 0.31 -2.85 -14.28
CA TRP A 10 1.42 -1.88 -14.46
C TRP A 10 0.93 -0.43 -14.53
N LYS A 11 -0.26 -0.19 -15.12
CA LYS A 11 -0.89 1.12 -15.18
C LYS A 11 -1.20 1.69 -13.80
N ALA A 12 -1.69 0.84 -12.89
CA ALA A 12 -1.94 1.21 -11.50
C ALA A 12 -0.64 1.55 -10.78
N VAL A 13 0.43 0.76 -11.00
CA VAL A 13 1.78 1.06 -10.46
C VAL A 13 2.24 2.45 -10.92
N VAL A 14 2.16 2.74 -12.22
CA VAL A 14 2.61 4.01 -12.79
C VAL A 14 1.80 5.17 -12.22
N ILE A 15 0.48 5.05 -12.14
CA ILE A 15 -0.38 6.10 -11.56
C ILE A 15 -0.03 6.33 -10.08
N ALA A 16 0.16 5.26 -9.30
CA ALA A 16 0.48 5.38 -7.88
C ALA A 16 1.84 6.06 -7.66
N LEU A 17 2.88 5.64 -8.39
CA LEU A 17 4.22 6.25 -8.30
C LEU A 17 4.24 7.69 -8.82
N ALA A 18 3.54 7.99 -9.92
CA ALA A 18 3.42 9.34 -10.44
C ALA A 18 2.62 10.24 -9.48
N GLY A 19 1.60 9.71 -8.82
CA GLY A 19 0.87 10.40 -7.75
C GLY A 19 1.79 10.78 -6.59
N VAL A 20 2.67 9.87 -6.15
CA VAL A 20 3.71 10.15 -5.15
C VAL A 20 4.67 11.24 -5.63
N ALA A 21 5.10 11.21 -6.90
CA ALA A 21 5.91 12.27 -7.48
C ALA A 21 5.17 13.62 -7.46
N GLY A 22 3.87 13.64 -7.80
CA GLY A 22 3.01 14.82 -7.70
C GLY A 22 2.92 15.39 -6.29
N THR A 23 2.75 14.51 -5.29
CA THR A 23 2.81 14.87 -3.87
C THR A 23 4.14 15.54 -3.54
N ILE A 24 5.26 14.90 -3.87
CA ILE A 24 6.61 15.41 -3.59
C ILE A 24 6.82 16.78 -4.25
N THR A 25 6.53 16.89 -5.55
CA THR A 25 6.74 18.13 -6.30
C THR A 25 5.93 19.27 -5.71
N LEU A 26 4.63 19.07 -5.44
CA LEU A 26 3.79 20.14 -4.96
C LEU A 26 4.10 20.53 -3.50
N THR A 27 4.37 19.55 -2.64
CA THR A 27 4.72 19.82 -1.23
C THR A 27 6.09 20.46 -1.09
N VAL A 28 7.10 20.06 -1.88
CA VAL A 28 8.41 20.73 -1.86
C VAL A 28 8.28 22.15 -2.40
N LEU A 29 7.69 22.34 -3.59
CA LEU A 29 7.65 23.65 -4.25
C LEU A 29 6.78 24.65 -3.49
N VAL A 30 5.59 24.25 -3.04
CA VAL A 30 4.64 25.15 -2.38
C VAL A 30 4.82 25.13 -0.87
N GLY A 31 5.02 23.96 -0.26
CA GLY A 31 5.20 23.85 1.20
C GLY A 31 6.45 24.58 1.68
N SER A 32 7.55 24.56 0.91
CA SER A 32 8.78 25.27 1.29
C SER A 32 8.69 26.80 1.17
N LEU A 33 7.61 27.34 0.58
CA LEU A 33 7.33 28.79 0.59
C LEU A 33 6.68 29.24 1.90
N PHE A 34 5.97 28.34 2.59
CA PHE A 34 5.23 28.64 3.81
C PHE A 34 5.95 28.16 5.08
N PHE A 35 6.74 27.08 4.97
CA PHE A 35 7.37 26.42 6.11
C PHE A 35 8.87 26.21 5.90
N ASN A 36 9.57 25.88 6.99
CA ASN A 36 10.99 25.59 6.95
C ASN A 36 11.26 24.34 6.08
N THR A 37 12.21 24.44 5.14
CA THR A 37 12.54 23.36 4.21
C THR A 37 12.88 22.04 4.89
N LYS A 38 13.61 22.06 6.02
CA LYS A 38 13.94 20.82 6.76
C LYS A 38 12.69 20.19 7.37
N SER A 39 11.75 21.02 7.82
CA SER A 39 10.45 20.57 8.35
C SER A 39 9.59 19.90 7.27
N VAL A 40 9.51 20.54 6.10
CA VAL A 40 8.82 20.01 4.91
C VAL A 40 9.45 18.68 4.46
N LEU A 41 10.77 18.63 4.33
CA LEU A 41 11.48 17.40 3.94
C LEU A 41 11.35 16.29 4.99
N ALA A 42 11.23 16.62 6.28
CA ALA A 42 10.98 15.65 7.34
C ALA A 42 9.58 15.02 7.22
N ALA A 43 8.58 15.81 6.78
CA ALA A 43 7.18 15.40 6.75
C ALA A 43 6.76 14.68 5.45
N ILE A 44 7.44 14.88 4.32
CA ILE A 44 7.01 14.29 3.03
C ILE A 44 7.13 12.76 2.97
N PRO A 45 8.26 12.11 3.33
CA PRO A 45 8.37 10.66 3.17
C PRO A 45 7.31 9.86 3.94
N PRO A 46 6.97 10.20 5.19
CA PRO A 46 5.89 9.55 5.94
C PRO A 46 4.50 9.78 5.34
N LEU A 47 4.28 10.90 4.64
CA LEU A 47 3.03 11.15 3.92
C LEU A 47 2.80 10.11 2.80
N THR A 48 3.85 9.62 2.14
CA THR A 48 3.74 8.71 0.97
C THR A 48 4.31 7.31 1.18
N GLY A 49 4.71 6.96 2.41
CA GLY A 49 5.50 5.75 2.69
C GLY A 49 5.21 5.04 4.00
N GLY A 50 4.14 5.45 4.69
CA GLY A 50 3.66 4.79 5.89
C GLY A 50 4.69 4.70 7.03
N LEU A 51 4.55 3.67 7.86
CA LEU A 51 5.34 3.51 9.07
C LEU A 51 6.83 3.29 8.79
N VAL A 52 7.17 2.59 7.71
CA VAL A 52 8.56 2.32 7.36
C VAL A 52 9.29 3.64 7.06
N SER A 53 8.68 4.51 6.24
CA SER A 53 9.25 5.85 6.01
C SER A 53 9.27 6.70 7.27
N ALA A 54 8.23 6.69 8.09
CA ALA A 54 8.22 7.40 9.38
C ALA A 54 9.40 6.98 10.27
N THR A 55 9.61 5.67 10.42
CA THR A 55 10.68 5.12 11.26
C THR A 55 12.07 5.44 10.70
N LEU A 56 12.25 5.34 9.37
CA LEU A 56 13.50 5.71 8.71
C LEU A 56 13.83 7.18 8.90
N MET A 57 12.84 8.08 8.73
CA MET A 57 13.02 9.51 8.93
C MET A 57 13.38 9.85 10.38
N VAL A 58 12.68 9.28 11.36
CA VAL A 58 12.99 9.49 12.79
C VAL A 58 14.43 9.05 13.10
N SER A 59 14.85 7.90 12.58
CA SER A 59 16.19 7.37 12.80
C SER A 59 17.27 8.23 12.12
N GLY A 60 17.03 8.67 10.88
CA GLY A 60 17.93 9.54 10.13
C GLY A 60 18.09 10.92 10.76
N LEU A 61 16.99 11.54 11.18
CA LEU A 61 17.00 12.83 11.87
C LEU A 61 17.76 12.75 13.21
N LYS A 62 17.56 11.65 13.97
CA LYS A 62 18.34 11.41 15.21
C LYS A 62 19.83 11.29 14.92
N ALA A 63 20.21 10.55 13.89
CA ALA A 63 21.61 10.35 13.52
C ALA A 63 22.31 11.66 13.11
N GLN A 64 21.57 12.61 12.55
CA GLN A 64 22.06 13.94 12.19
C GLN A 64 21.96 14.99 13.33
N GLY A 65 21.49 14.59 14.51
CA GLY A 65 21.31 15.51 15.64
C GLY A 65 20.12 16.48 15.50
N LEU A 66 19.23 16.25 14.53
CA LEU A 66 18.08 17.10 14.20
C LEU A 66 16.84 16.74 15.04
N THR A 67 17.01 16.74 16.36
CA THR A 67 15.98 16.28 17.31
C THR A 67 14.71 17.13 17.30
N ALA A 68 14.81 18.41 16.93
CA ALA A 68 13.68 19.33 16.82
C ALA A 68 12.62 18.89 15.80
N TYR A 69 12.99 18.07 14.81
CA TYR A 69 12.09 17.66 13.72
C TYR A 69 11.49 16.26 13.92
N LEU A 70 11.81 15.54 15.01
CA LEU A 70 11.42 14.15 15.21
C LEU A 70 9.91 13.93 15.36
N ALA A 71 9.18 14.96 15.81
CA ALA A 71 7.73 14.90 15.94
C ALA A 71 7.03 14.91 14.58
N LEU A 72 7.61 15.57 13.56
CA LEU A 72 6.96 15.76 12.26
C LEU A 72 6.70 14.44 11.52
N PRO A 73 7.67 13.51 11.38
CA PRO A 73 7.40 12.25 10.69
C PRO A 73 6.29 11.42 11.33
N VAL A 74 6.26 11.37 12.67
CA VAL A 74 5.30 10.57 13.42
C VAL A 74 3.91 11.21 13.33
N THR A 75 3.82 12.52 13.57
CA THR A 75 2.55 13.25 13.49
C THR A 75 1.98 13.22 12.08
N MET A 76 2.80 13.36 11.03
CA MET A 76 2.36 13.23 9.64
C MET A 76 1.74 11.85 9.38
N PHE A 77 2.46 10.78 9.75
CA PHE A 77 2.01 9.41 9.56
C PHE A 77 0.70 9.10 10.31
N VAL A 78 0.49 9.67 11.49
CA VAL A 78 -0.77 9.46 12.21
C VAL A 78 -1.92 10.28 11.60
N THR A 79 -1.64 11.50 11.16
CA THR A 79 -2.69 12.45 10.77
C THR A 79 -3.17 12.26 9.33
N HIS A 80 -2.28 11.89 8.40
CA HIS A 80 -2.62 11.79 6.97
C HIS A 80 -3.73 10.76 6.68
N SER A 81 -3.79 9.69 7.47
CA SER A 81 -4.73 8.59 7.31
C SER A 81 -6.16 8.99 7.67
N ILE A 82 -6.31 9.97 8.58
CA ILE A 82 -7.61 10.54 8.99
C ILE A 82 -8.34 11.14 7.78
N PHE A 83 -7.61 11.80 6.89
CA PHE A 83 -8.17 12.40 5.67
C PHE A 83 -8.24 11.42 4.51
N GLY A 84 -7.25 10.53 4.41
CA GLY A 84 -7.17 9.60 3.29
C GLY A 84 -8.23 8.49 3.34
N TYR A 85 -8.58 7.93 4.50
CA TYR A 85 -9.57 6.85 4.56
C TYR A 85 -10.96 7.27 4.08
N PRO A 86 -11.56 8.37 4.58
CA PRO A 86 -12.89 8.80 4.12
C PRO A 86 -12.92 9.13 2.63
N LEU A 87 -11.87 9.80 2.13
CA LEU A 87 -11.77 10.15 0.72
C LEU A 87 -11.66 8.90 -0.15
N THR A 88 -10.78 7.97 0.18
CA THR A 88 -10.60 6.72 -0.57
C THR A 88 -11.89 5.90 -0.55
N SER A 89 -12.58 5.81 0.59
CA SER A 89 -13.89 5.15 0.69
C SER A 89 -14.91 5.76 -0.27
N ALA A 90 -15.01 7.08 -0.31
CA ALA A 90 -15.96 7.78 -1.17
C ALA A 90 -15.65 7.54 -2.67
N LEU A 91 -14.37 7.57 -3.05
CA LEU A 91 -13.93 7.31 -4.42
C LEU A 91 -14.20 5.85 -4.83
N LEU A 92 -13.89 4.88 -3.99
CA LEU A 92 -14.18 3.47 -4.24
C LEU A 92 -15.69 3.21 -4.32
N LYS A 93 -16.50 3.88 -3.49
CA LYS A 93 -17.97 3.77 -3.58
C LYS A 93 -18.49 4.33 -4.91
N SER A 94 -17.95 5.48 -5.35
CA SER A 94 -18.27 6.08 -6.64
C SER A 94 -17.88 5.15 -7.80
N GLU A 95 -16.67 4.58 -7.73
CA GLU A 95 -16.17 3.64 -8.73
C GLU A 95 -16.98 2.34 -8.76
N GLY A 96 -17.30 1.76 -7.61
CA GLY A 96 -18.10 0.55 -7.52
C GLY A 96 -19.47 0.74 -8.15
N ARG A 97 -20.16 1.85 -7.84
CA ARG A 97 -21.44 2.20 -8.49
C ARG A 97 -21.30 2.41 -9.99
N ARG A 98 -20.17 2.92 -10.47
CA ARG A 98 -19.90 3.06 -11.92
C ARG A 98 -19.73 1.70 -12.58
N LEU A 99 -18.96 0.80 -11.96
CA LEU A 99 -18.71 -0.56 -12.45
C LEU A 99 -20.00 -1.39 -12.50
N LEU A 100 -20.86 -1.30 -11.48
CA LEU A 100 -22.13 -2.04 -11.46
C LEU A 100 -23.07 -1.69 -12.62
N LYS A 101 -22.98 -0.48 -13.21
CA LYS A 101 -23.76 -0.14 -14.41
C LYS A 101 -23.40 -0.99 -15.63
N GLY A 102 -22.21 -1.58 -15.65
CA GLY A 102 -21.74 -2.49 -16.71
C GLY A 102 -21.81 -3.97 -16.35
N PHE A 103 -22.31 -4.31 -15.14
CA PHE A 103 -22.23 -5.65 -14.56
C PHE A 103 -22.79 -6.74 -15.49
N ASP A 104 -24.04 -6.58 -15.95
CA ASP A 104 -24.71 -7.59 -16.78
C ASP A 104 -23.96 -7.84 -18.10
N LYS A 105 -23.47 -6.75 -18.71
CA LYS A 105 -22.77 -6.82 -20.00
C LYS A 105 -21.41 -7.48 -19.85
N GLU A 106 -20.60 -7.03 -18.89
CA GLU A 106 -19.24 -7.55 -18.71
C GLU A 106 -19.24 -8.99 -18.18
N THR A 107 -20.22 -9.36 -17.37
CA THR A 107 -20.36 -10.73 -16.88
C THR A 107 -20.80 -11.69 -17.99
N ALA A 108 -21.62 -11.24 -18.94
CA ALA A 108 -21.97 -12.01 -20.13
C ALA A 108 -20.76 -12.24 -21.06
N GLU A 109 -19.89 -11.23 -21.21
CA GLU A 109 -18.67 -11.33 -22.01
C GLU A 109 -17.55 -12.11 -21.31
N ASN A 110 -17.49 -12.06 -19.97
CA ASN A 110 -16.48 -12.74 -19.17
C ASN A 110 -17.05 -13.28 -17.85
N PRO A 111 -17.58 -14.51 -17.85
CA PRO A 111 -18.20 -15.14 -16.67
C PRO A 111 -17.23 -15.39 -15.51
N ASP A 112 -15.91 -15.33 -15.73
CA ASP A 112 -14.92 -15.51 -14.67
C ASP A 112 -14.83 -14.29 -13.73
N LEU A 113 -15.44 -13.15 -14.09
CA LEU A 113 -15.44 -11.92 -13.28
C LEU A 113 -16.34 -12.00 -12.05
N VAL A 114 -17.31 -12.91 -11.99
CA VAL A 114 -18.21 -13.10 -10.83
C VAL A 114 -17.77 -14.25 -9.91
N LYS A 115 -16.79 -15.05 -10.34
CA LYS A 115 -16.16 -16.04 -9.47
C LYS A 115 -15.35 -15.32 -8.39
N ASN A 116 -15.38 -15.86 -7.17
CA ASN A 116 -14.63 -15.32 -6.04
C ASN A 116 -13.13 -15.50 -6.28
N ASN A 117 -12.55 -14.55 -7.03
CA ASN A 117 -11.15 -14.49 -7.43
C ASN A 117 -10.42 -13.43 -6.60
N THR A 118 -10.88 -13.16 -5.36
CA THR A 118 -10.16 -12.37 -4.37
C THR A 118 -8.79 -13.02 -4.15
N ALA A 119 -7.81 -12.53 -4.93
CA ALA A 119 -6.53 -13.16 -5.27
C ALA A 119 -6.64 -14.55 -5.94
N THR A 120 -6.07 -14.69 -7.14
CA THR A 120 -5.65 -15.96 -7.79
C THR A 120 -6.72 -16.99 -8.21
N ALA A 121 -7.04 -16.98 -9.50
CA ALA A 121 -7.07 -18.20 -10.30
C ALA A 121 -5.82 -18.21 -11.23
N ALA A 122 -4.64 -18.41 -10.65
CA ALA A 122 -3.53 -18.93 -11.44
C ALA A 122 -3.82 -20.42 -11.66
N LYS A 123 -3.71 -20.91 -12.91
CA LYS A 123 -3.81 -22.34 -13.21
C LYS A 123 -2.92 -23.12 -12.22
N PRO A 124 -3.39 -24.24 -11.66
CA PRO A 124 -2.66 -24.98 -10.63
C PRO A 124 -1.27 -25.31 -11.18
N LYS A 125 -0.24 -24.60 -10.68
CA LYS A 125 1.14 -24.96 -10.96
C LYS A 125 1.42 -26.25 -10.20
N LYS A 126 2.21 -27.12 -10.82
CA LYS A 126 2.64 -28.41 -10.28
C LYS A 126 3.17 -28.18 -8.85
N GLN A 127 2.44 -28.65 -7.85
CA GLN A 127 2.90 -28.58 -6.47
C GLN A 127 4.16 -29.44 -6.37
N LEU A 128 5.25 -28.85 -5.88
CA LEU A 128 6.53 -29.53 -5.74
C LEU A 128 6.52 -30.58 -4.61
N ILE A 129 5.46 -30.63 -3.80
CA ILE A 129 5.40 -31.39 -2.56
C ILE A 129 4.15 -32.29 -2.56
N PRO A 130 4.25 -33.56 -2.11
CA PRO A 130 3.11 -34.46 -1.99
C PRO A 130 2.01 -33.89 -1.08
N GLU A 131 0.74 -34.14 -1.43
CA GLU A 131 -0.44 -33.68 -0.66
C GLU A 131 -0.41 -34.12 0.81
N ALA A 132 0.25 -35.24 1.13
CA ALA A 132 0.40 -35.77 2.48
C ALA A 132 1.08 -34.80 3.47
N TYR A 133 1.86 -33.84 2.98
CA TYR A 133 2.55 -32.84 3.81
C TYR A 133 1.89 -31.46 3.80
N ASN A 134 0.73 -31.30 3.15
CA ASN A 134 0.03 -30.02 3.03
C ASN A 134 -0.76 -29.65 4.29
N THR A 135 -0.10 -29.66 5.45
CA THR A 135 -0.68 -29.26 6.73
C THR A 135 -0.48 -27.76 6.96
N SER A 136 -1.36 -27.11 7.73
CA SER A 136 -1.22 -25.69 8.08
C SER A 136 0.15 -25.37 8.67
N ALA A 137 0.65 -26.21 9.58
CA ALA A 137 1.98 -26.03 10.18
C ALA A 137 3.09 -26.06 9.14
N PHE A 138 3.04 -26.99 8.18
CA PHE A 138 4.04 -27.10 7.13
C PHE A 138 4.00 -25.92 6.16
N ILE A 139 2.81 -25.44 5.78
CA ILE A 139 2.65 -24.23 4.96
C ILE A 139 3.32 -23.02 5.65
N ILE A 140 3.09 -22.84 6.95
CA ILE A 140 3.72 -21.75 7.72
C ILE A 140 5.22 -21.93 7.82
N THR A 141 5.72 -23.15 8.04
CA THR A 141 7.16 -23.43 8.04
C THR A 141 7.80 -23.05 6.71
N LYS A 142 7.15 -23.30 5.57
CA LYS A 142 7.65 -22.86 4.25
C LYS A 142 7.73 -21.34 4.15
N VAL A 143 6.68 -20.63 4.59
CA VAL A 143 6.68 -19.15 4.60
C VAL A 143 7.80 -18.63 5.50
N ALA A 144 7.96 -19.18 6.70
CA ALA A 144 9.01 -18.81 7.64
C ALA A 144 10.41 -19.12 7.09
N ALA A 145 10.61 -20.26 6.42
CA ALA A 145 11.88 -20.61 5.79
C ALA A 145 12.26 -19.60 4.70
N VAL A 146 11.31 -19.19 3.85
CA VAL A 146 11.56 -18.16 2.83
C VAL A 146 11.91 -16.82 3.48
N ALA A 147 11.24 -16.44 4.58
CA ALA A 147 11.58 -15.24 5.33
C ALA A 147 13.00 -15.33 5.90
N VAL A 148 13.38 -16.44 6.55
CA VAL A 148 14.75 -16.61 7.08
C VAL A 148 15.79 -16.51 5.96
N LEU A 149 15.55 -17.13 4.81
CA LEU A 149 16.46 -17.02 3.65
C LEU A 149 16.61 -15.58 3.16
N ALA A 150 15.51 -14.84 3.08
CA ALA A 150 15.53 -13.43 2.72
C ALA A 150 16.30 -12.58 3.74
N GLN A 151 16.12 -12.84 5.03
CA GLN A 151 16.85 -12.15 6.11
C GLN A 151 18.35 -12.45 6.05
N LEU A 152 18.74 -13.70 5.83
CA LEU A 152 20.14 -14.11 5.69
C LEU A 152 20.79 -13.43 4.47
N PHE A 153 20.08 -13.41 3.34
CA PHE A 153 20.52 -12.71 2.13
C PHE A 153 20.68 -11.20 2.37
N ASN A 154 19.73 -10.58 3.07
CA ASN A 154 19.80 -9.16 3.42
C ASN A 154 21.00 -8.85 4.32
N THR A 155 21.28 -9.70 5.32
CA THR A 155 22.47 -9.57 6.17
C THR A 155 23.76 -9.73 5.36
N TRP A 156 23.83 -10.72 4.48
CA TRP A 156 25.00 -10.97 3.63
C TRP A 156 25.28 -9.82 2.65
N THR A 157 24.24 -9.17 2.14
CA THR A 157 24.35 -7.99 1.27
C THR A 157 24.53 -6.67 2.03
N ASN A 158 24.81 -6.72 3.34
CA ASN A 158 24.96 -5.56 4.22
C ASN A 158 23.75 -4.60 4.16
N SER A 159 22.54 -5.15 4.03
CA SER A 159 21.30 -4.38 3.91
C SER A 159 21.31 -3.34 2.79
N PHE A 160 21.95 -3.67 1.66
CA PHE A 160 21.98 -2.79 0.47
C PHE A 160 20.57 -2.39 0.01
N VAL A 161 19.61 -3.30 0.14
CA VAL A 161 18.18 -3.05 -0.07
C VAL A 161 17.48 -3.19 1.28
N ASN A 162 16.38 -2.45 1.48
CA ASN A 162 15.57 -2.62 2.68
C ASN A 162 15.03 -4.06 2.78
N VAL A 163 15.15 -4.65 3.97
CA VAL A 163 14.79 -6.05 4.23
C VAL A 163 13.33 -6.38 3.85
N ASN A 164 12.40 -5.44 3.96
CA ASN A 164 11.00 -5.64 3.58
C ASN A 164 10.84 -5.89 2.08
N VAL A 165 11.63 -5.19 1.26
CA VAL A 165 11.67 -5.40 -0.19
C VAL A 165 12.32 -6.75 -0.51
N VAL A 166 13.33 -7.17 0.27
CA VAL A 166 13.98 -8.48 0.11
C VAL A 166 13.02 -9.62 0.46
N TYR A 167 12.31 -9.55 1.58
CA TYR A 167 11.27 -10.53 1.98
C TYR A 167 10.27 -10.76 0.87
N LEU A 168 9.84 -9.67 0.25
CA LEU A 168 8.94 -9.67 -0.86
C LEU A 168 9.53 -10.35 -2.10
N ILE A 169 10.74 -9.98 -2.54
CA ILE A 169 11.39 -10.56 -3.72
C ILE A 169 11.48 -12.08 -3.55
N PHE A 170 11.94 -12.53 -2.39
CA PHE A 170 12.03 -13.95 -2.06
C PHE A 170 10.66 -14.62 -2.02
N GLY A 171 9.65 -13.97 -1.43
CA GLY A 171 8.27 -14.47 -1.42
C GLY A 171 7.70 -14.66 -2.83
N VAL A 172 7.90 -13.69 -3.71
CA VAL A 172 7.48 -13.74 -5.12
C VAL A 172 8.21 -14.85 -5.88
N ILE A 173 9.53 -14.98 -5.71
CA ILE A 173 10.33 -16.03 -6.34
C ILE A 173 9.89 -17.41 -5.85
N ALA A 174 9.78 -17.61 -4.54
CA ALA A 174 9.39 -18.89 -3.95
C ALA A 174 7.97 -19.30 -4.36
N HIS A 175 7.07 -18.33 -4.49
CA HIS A 175 5.74 -18.56 -5.06
C HIS A 175 5.81 -18.91 -6.55
N GLN A 176 6.61 -18.20 -7.35
CA GLN A 176 6.71 -18.40 -8.78
C GLN A 176 7.31 -19.77 -9.15
N VAL A 177 8.27 -20.26 -8.35
CA VAL A 177 8.90 -21.58 -8.45
C VAL A 177 7.96 -22.70 -7.97
N GLY A 178 6.86 -22.38 -7.27
CA GLY A 178 5.89 -23.36 -6.76
C GLY A 178 6.25 -23.93 -5.39
N PHE A 179 7.21 -23.32 -4.67
CA PHE A 179 7.54 -23.68 -3.29
C PHE A 179 6.46 -23.16 -2.32
N LEU A 180 6.02 -21.92 -2.48
CA LEU A 180 4.90 -21.34 -1.73
C LEU A 180 3.57 -21.50 -2.48
N ASP A 181 2.56 -21.99 -1.76
CA ASP A 181 1.20 -22.18 -2.27
C ASP A 181 0.52 -20.87 -2.62
N ASP A 182 -0.38 -20.90 -3.61
CA ASP A 182 -1.40 -19.86 -3.78
C ASP A 182 -2.15 -19.70 -2.47
N LYS A 183 -2.30 -18.45 -2.03
CA LYS A 183 -3.00 -18.09 -0.78
C LYS A 183 -2.49 -18.88 0.44
N ALA A 184 -1.18 -19.09 0.55
CA ALA A 184 -0.55 -19.87 1.63
C ALA A 184 -1.11 -19.52 3.03
N LEU A 185 -1.27 -18.24 3.35
CA LEU A 185 -1.79 -17.80 4.66
C LEU A 185 -3.27 -18.10 4.88
N GLU A 186 -4.10 -18.06 3.82
CA GLU A 186 -5.51 -18.46 3.90
C GLU A 186 -5.62 -19.98 4.03
N LYS A 187 -4.87 -20.75 3.22
CA LYS A 187 -4.82 -22.21 3.30
C LYS A 187 -4.33 -22.71 4.66
N ALA A 188 -3.38 -22.01 5.26
CA ALA A 188 -2.92 -22.31 6.61
C ALA A 188 -3.92 -21.90 7.71
N GLY A 189 -4.99 -21.17 7.37
CA GLY A 189 -6.02 -20.72 8.33
C GLY A 189 -5.59 -19.56 9.22
N VAL A 190 -4.45 -18.91 8.94
CA VAL A 190 -3.88 -17.85 9.80
C VAL A 190 -4.09 -16.44 9.27
N SER A 191 -4.60 -16.27 8.04
CA SER A 191 -4.74 -14.96 7.38
C SER A 191 -5.47 -13.93 8.26
N ASN A 192 -6.62 -14.29 8.82
CA ASN A 192 -7.40 -13.39 9.69
C ASN A 192 -6.69 -13.10 11.02
N TRP A 193 -5.99 -14.09 11.58
CA TRP A 193 -5.22 -13.90 12.81
C TRP A 193 -4.06 -12.92 12.61
N LEU A 194 -3.34 -13.05 11.49
CA LEU A 194 -2.31 -12.09 11.09
C LEU A 194 -2.89 -10.70 10.81
N MET A 195 -4.07 -10.64 10.18
CA MET A 195 -4.77 -9.38 9.94
C MET A 195 -5.08 -8.65 11.26
N TYR A 196 -5.58 -9.35 12.28
CA TYR A 196 -5.80 -8.76 13.60
C TYR A 196 -4.50 -8.26 14.25
N GLY A 197 -3.41 -9.01 14.13
CA GLY A 197 -2.08 -8.57 14.58
C GLY A 197 -1.61 -7.30 13.89
N LEU A 198 -1.80 -7.19 12.56
CA LEU A 198 -1.47 -5.99 11.80
C LEU A 198 -2.32 -4.79 12.20
N ILE A 199 -3.62 -4.98 12.43
CA ILE A 199 -4.51 -3.91 12.90
C ILE A 199 -4.08 -3.42 14.29
N ALA A 200 -3.79 -4.34 15.21
CA ALA A 200 -3.28 -4.00 16.54
C ALA A 200 -1.96 -3.21 16.45
N PHE A 201 -1.08 -3.61 15.54
CA PHE A 201 0.17 -2.90 15.27
C PHE A 201 -0.05 -1.50 14.68
N VAL A 202 -1.02 -1.32 13.77
CA VAL A 202 -1.37 0.00 13.24
C VAL A 202 -1.89 0.91 14.36
N PHE A 203 -2.79 0.41 15.22
CA PHE A 203 -3.32 1.20 16.33
C PHE A 203 -2.27 1.52 17.40
N SER A 204 -1.28 0.66 17.62
CA SER A 204 -0.20 0.96 18.56
C SER A 204 0.63 2.18 18.14
N GLN A 205 0.73 2.47 16.83
CA GLN A 205 1.43 3.66 16.34
C GLN A 205 0.70 4.97 16.67
N LEU A 206 -0.63 4.94 16.81
CA LEU A 206 -1.41 6.11 17.23
C LEU A 206 -1.07 6.52 18.68
N SER A 207 -0.64 5.57 19.52
CA SER A 207 -0.32 5.82 20.93
C SER A 207 0.98 6.62 21.14
N VAL A 208 1.80 6.76 20.09
CA VAL A 208 3.12 7.42 20.17
C VAL A 208 3.01 8.95 20.12
N VAL A 209 1.82 9.50 19.87
CA VAL A 209 1.63 10.93 19.65
C VAL A 209 0.93 11.60 20.84
N THR A 210 1.53 12.66 21.38
CA THR A 210 0.91 13.48 22.44
C THR A 210 0.09 14.62 21.83
N PRO A 211 -1.11 14.94 22.35
CA PRO A 211 -1.95 16.03 21.84
C PRO A 211 -1.21 17.38 21.75
N ASN A 212 -0.34 17.66 22.73
CA ASN A 212 0.46 18.89 22.76
C ASN A 212 1.54 18.95 21.66
N GLY A 213 2.13 17.80 21.30
CA GLY A 213 3.11 17.71 20.21
C GLY A 213 2.49 17.84 18.83
N ILE A 214 1.19 17.53 18.68
CA ILE A 214 0.44 17.76 17.44
C ILE A 214 0.12 19.25 17.31
N LEU A 215 -0.38 19.90 18.36
CA LEU A 215 -0.95 21.24 18.28
C LEU A 215 0.02 22.29 17.71
N SER A 216 1.31 22.19 18.05
CA SER A 216 2.35 23.14 17.62
C SER A 216 2.70 23.04 16.13
N ILE A 217 2.50 21.87 15.51
CA ILE A 217 2.83 21.59 14.10
C ILE A 217 1.59 21.25 13.27
N LEU A 218 0.39 21.30 13.87
CA LEU A 218 -0.85 20.86 13.25
C LEU A 218 -1.15 21.61 11.96
N LEU A 219 -0.97 22.95 11.99
CA LEU A 219 -1.20 23.79 10.81
C LEU A 219 -0.29 23.38 9.66
N GLU A 220 1.00 23.16 9.94
CA GLU A 220 1.97 22.71 8.94
C GLU A 220 1.59 21.33 8.37
N ILE A 221 1.28 20.37 9.23
CA ILE A 221 0.89 19.01 8.83
C ILE A 221 -0.38 19.04 7.95
N VAL A 222 -1.42 19.77 8.35
CA VAL A 222 -2.67 19.86 7.59
C VAL A 222 -2.45 20.50 6.22
N VAL A 223 -1.67 21.58 6.14
CA VAL A 223 -1.36 22.22 4.85
C VAL A 223 -0.55 21.28 3.96
N LEU A 224 0.45 20.58 4.49
CA LEU A 224 1.24 19.62 3.72
C LEU A 224 0.42 18.40 3.27
N ILE A 225 -0.52 17.91 4.09
CA ILE A 225 -1.47 16.87 3.68
C ILE A 225 -2.34 17.37 2.53
N ALA A 226 -2.92 18.57 2.65
CA ALA A 226 -3.77 19.14 1.60
C ALA A 226 -3.00 19.32 0.28
N LEU A 227 -1.78 19.86 0.34
CA LEU A 227 -0.89 19.98 -0.82
C LEU A 227 -0.51 18.61 -1.38
N GLY A 228 -0.18 17.63 -0.54
CA GLY A 228 0.17 16.31 -1.00
C GLY A 228 -0.99 15.62 -1.72
N MET A 229 -2.18 15.64 -1.10
CA MET A 229 -3.41 15.11 -1.68
C MET A 229 -3.79 15.82 -3.00
N LEU A 230 -3.59 17.13 -3.07
CA LEU A 230 -3.81 17.90 -4.30
C LEU A 230 -2.81 17.50 -5.41
N GLY A 231 -1.52 17.35 -5.06
CA GLY A 231 -0.48 16.95 -5.99
C GLY A 231 -0.73 15.57 -6.59
N MET A 232 -1.06 14.58 -5.76
CA MET A 232 -1.45 13.26 -6.24
C MET A 232 -2.75 13.29 -7.06
N PHE A 233 -3.73 14.12 -6.69
CA PHE A 233 -4.98 14.24 -7.44
C PHE A 233 -4.72 14.77 -8.85
N ILE A 234 -3.96 15.85 -8.99
CA ILE A 234 -3.65 16.46 -10.30
C ILE A 234 -2.99 15.43 -11.22
N VAL A 235 -1.94 14.74 -10.73
CA VAL A 235 -1.21 13.78 -11.56
C VAL A 235 -2.04 12.55 -11.89
N SER A 236 -2.72 11.96 -10.90
CA SER A 236 -3.56 10.77 -11.12
C SER A 236 -4.75 11.08 -12.04
N PHE A 237 -5.34 12.27 -11.94
CA PHE A 237 -6.43 12.73 -12.81
C PHE A 237 -5.97 12.86 -14.26
N VAL A 238 -4.81 13.47 -14.51
CA VAL A 238 -4.24 13.60 -15.86
C VAL A 238 -3.92 12.24 -16.47
N LEU A 239 -3.41 11.30 -15.66
CA LEU A 239 -3.04 9.97 -16.11
C LEU A 239 -4.22 8.99 -16.22
N ALA A 240 -5.37 9.29 -15.62
CA ALA A 240 -6.54 8.39 -15.61
C ALA A 240 -7.00 8.02 -17.03
N LYS A 241 -7.24 9.04 -17.88
CA LYS A 241 -7.77 8.84 -19.24
C LYS A 241 -6.78 8.11 -20.17
N PRO A 242 -5.49 8.49 -20.27
CA PRO A 242 -4.51 7.77 -21.08
C PRO A 242 -4.37 6.28 -20.70
N PHE A 243 -4.52 5.95 -19.42
CA PHE A 243 -4.43 4.57 -18.95
C PHE A 243 -5.75 3.80 -18.99
N GLY A 244 -6.86 4.44 -19.38
CA GLY A 244 -8.17 3.80 -19.48
C GLY A 244 -8.76 3.46 -18.11
N MET A 245 -8.47 4.27 -17.11
CA MET A 245 -9.00 4.15 -15.74
C MET A 245 -9.96 5.32 -15.48
N SER A 246 -10.99 5.10 -14.66
CA SER A 246 -11.77 6.23 -14.15
C SER A 246 -10.88 7.12 -13.28
N TRP A 247 -11.18 8.41 -13.21
CA TRP A 247 -10.40 9.32 -12.36
C TRP A 247 -10.53 8.94 -10.88
N GLN A 248 -11.69 8.40 -10.46
CA GLN A 248 -11.89 7.93 -9.09
C GLN A 248 -10.96 6.77 -8.75
N MET A 249 -10.85 5.79 -9.65
CA MET A 249 -10.00 4.64 -9.43
C MET A 249 -8.52 5.01 -9.54
N ALA A 250 -8.16 5.90 -10.46
CA ALA A 250 -6.79 6.39 -10.59
C ALA A 250 -6.36 7.15 -9.33
N PHE A 251 -7.23 8.01 -8.80
CA PHE A 251 -6.94 8.76 -7.59
C PHE A 251 -6.94 7.84 -6.34
N ALA A 252 -7.88 6.91 -6.23
CA ALA A 252 -7.87 5.89 -5.18
C ALA A 252 -6.56 5.07 -5.20
N CYS A 253 -6.07 4.72 -6.39
CA CYS A 253 -4.79 4.04 -6.56
C CYS A 253 -3.57 4.89 -6.18
N ALA A 254 -3.62 6.21 -6.32
CA ALA A 254 -2.57 7.09 -5.80
C ALA A 254 -2.65 7.25 -4.27
N LEU A 255 -3.87 7.29 -3.71
CA LEU A 255 -4.10 7.41 -2.27
C LEU A 255 -3.60 6.20 -1.47
N THR A 256 -3.38 5.04 -2.10
CA THR A 256 -2.77 3.86 -1.43
C THR A 256 -1.38 4.15 -0.88
N ALA A 257 -0.70 5.20 -1.35
CA ALA A 257 0.56 5.68 -0.79
C ALA A 257 0.46 6.16 0.67
N LEU A 258 -0.74 6.50 1.13
CA LEU A 258 -0.97 6.97 2.49
C LEU A 258 -1.02 5.80 3.50
N PHE A 259 -1.53 4.63 3.11
CA PHE A 259 -1.84 3.56 4.10
C PHE A 259 -1.20 2.22 3.74
N GLY A 260 -1.37 1.76 2.49
CA GLY A 260 -0.90 0.44 2.07
C GLY A 260 -1.72 -0.72 2.66
N PHE A 261 -1.15 -1.92 2.58
CA PHE A 261 -1.70 -3.11 3.21
C PHE A 261 -1.47 -3.07 4.74
N PRO A 262 -2.46 -3.45 5.58
CA PRO A 262 -3.74 -4.10 5.26
C PRO A 262 -4.92 -3.16 4.97
N ALA A 263 -4.76 -1.86 5.21
CA ALA A 263 -5.88 -0.92 5.13
C ALA A 263 -6.50 -0.87 3.74
N ASP A 264 -5.70 -0.91 2.67
CA ASP A 264 -6.18 -0.97 1.29
C ASP A 264 -7.09 -2.19 1.04
N TYR A 265 -6.74 -3.34 1.63
CA TYR A 265 -7.53 -4.57 1.51
C TYR A 265 -8.87 -4.43 2.23
N ILE A 266 -8.85 -3.99 3.49
CA ILE A 266 -10.05 -3.85 4.32
C ILE A 266 -11.01 -2.85 3.69
N MET A 267 -10.51 -1.67 3.32
CA MET A 267 -11.32 -0.60 2.72
C MET A 267 -11.96 -1.03 1.41
N THR A 268 -11.21 -1.69 0.54
CA THR A 268 -11.75 -2.15 -0.75
C THR A 268 -12.77 -3.28 -0.55
N SER A 269 -12.53 -4.16 0.42
CA SER A 269 -13.45 -5.26 0.76
C SER A 269 -14.77 -4.74 1.31
N GLU A 270 -14.69 -3.85 2.29
CA GLU A 270 -15.85 -3.26 2.94
C GLU A 270 -16.68 -2.42 1.97
N VAL A 271 -16.02 -1.63 1.11
CA VAL A 271 -16.72 -0.84 0.09
C VAL A 271 -17.40 -1.74 -0.94
N ALA A 272 -16.73 -2.78 -1.42
CA ALA A 272 -17.35 -3.72 -2.36
C ALA A 272 -18.56 -4.40 -1.73
N HIS A 273 -18.44 -4.86 -0.48
CA HIS A 273 -19.53 -5.47 0.27
C HIS A 273 -20.71 -4.51 0.51
N THR A 274 -20.42 -3.26 0.85
CA THR A 274 -21.45 -2.22 1.10
C THR A 274 -22.19 -1.81 -0.18
N VAL A 275 -21.50 -1.80 -1.32
CA VAL A 275 -22.05 -1.31 -2.60
C VAL A 275 -22.78 -2.42 -3.37
N ALA A 276 -22.37 -3.67 -3.20
CA ALA A 276 -22.99 -4.82 -3.84
C ALA A 276 -24.31 -5.22 -3.19
N SER A 277 -25.24 -5.71 -4.01
CA SER A 277 -26.53 -6.25 -3.56
C SER A 277 -26.47 -7.76 -3.28
N ASN A 278 -25.50 -8.46 -3.89
CA ASN A 278 -25.32 -9.90 -3.79
C ASN A 278 -23.84 -10.28 -3.93
N LYS A 279 -23.53 -11.58 -3.76
CA LYS A 279 -22.16 -12.08 -3.77
C LYS A 279 -21.49 -11.99 -5.15
N GLU A 280 -22.25 -12.08 -6.24
CA GLU A 280 -21.70 -11.99 -7.59
C GLU A 280 -21.24 -10.56 -7.90
N GLU A 281 -22.07 -9.57 -7.58
CA GLU A 281 -21.72 -8.16 -7.64
C GLU A 281 -20.50 -7.84 -6.75
N GLU A 282 -20.46 -8.37 -5.53
CA GLU A 282 -19.34 -8.17 -4.62
C GLU A 282 -18.03 -8.72 -5.23
N ASN A 283 -18.06 -9.97 -5.74
CA ASN A 283 -16.90 -10.58 -6.38
C ASN A 283 -16.47 -9.79 -7.63
N PHE A 284 -17.43 -9.33 -8.45
CA PHE A 284 -17.16 -8.52 -9.63
C PHE A 284 -16.45 -7.21 -9.27
N LEU A 285 -16.92 -6.53 -8.23
CA LEU A 285 -16.29 -5.31 -7.71
C LEU A 285 -14.88 -5.58 -7.18
N LEU A 286 -14.70 -6.64 -6.40
CA LEU A 286 -13.40 -7.02 -5.85
C LEU A 286 -12.39 -7.38 -6.95
N ASN A 287 -12.82 -8.12 -7.97
CA ASN A 287 -11.97 -8.50 -9.11
C ASN A 287 -11.51 -7.29 -9.92
N HIS A 288 -12.29 -6.21 -9.94
CA HIS A 288 -11.94 -4.96 -10.60
C HIS A 288 -11.05 -4.05 -9.75
N MET A 289 -11.39 -3.86 -8.48
CA MET A 289 -10.77 -2.82 -7.64
C MET A 289 -9.57 -3.34 -6.85
N MET A 290 -9.68 -4.54 -6.24
CA MET A 290 -8.70 -5.07 -5.29
C MET A 290 -7.29 -5.18 -5.88
N PRO A 291 -7.08 -5.75 -7.10
CA PRO A 291 -5.74 -5.88 -7.65
C PRO A 291 -5.03 -4.54 -7.82
N LYS A 292 -5.76 -3.49 -8.25
CA LYS A 292 -5.19 -2.15 -8.47
C LYS A 292 -4.80 -1.49 -7.15
N MET A 293 -5.66 -1.58 -6.14
CA MET A 293 -5.41 -1.02 -4.80
C MET A 293 -4.18 -1.66 -4.17
N LEU A 294 -4.13 -2.99 -4.13
CA LEU A 294 -3.02 -3.70 -3.52
C LEU A 294 -1.70 -3.47 -4.28
N VAL A 295 -1.73 -3.42 -5.62
CA VAL A 295 -0.52 -3.21 -6.43
C VAL A 295 -0.02 -1.77 -6.30
N GLY A 296 -0.93 -0.80 -6.20
CA GLY A 296 -0.60 0.60 -5.92
C GLY A 296 0.10 0.75 -4.58
N GLY A 297 -0.55 0.29 -3.50
CA GLY A 297 -0.02 0.39 -2.13
C GLY A 297 1.31 -0.35 -1.97
N PHE A 298 1.44 -1.48 -2.66
CA PHE A 298 2.69 -2.20 -2.77
C PHE A 298 3.82 -1.37 -3.39
N ALA A 299 3.60 -0.79 -4.57
CA ALA A 299 4.62 -0.01 -5.27
C ALA A 299 5.06 1.23 -4.47
N THR A 300 4.11 1.86 -3.77
CA THR A 300 4.36 3.09 -3.02
C THR A 300 4.94 2.80 -1.64
N VAL A 301 4.20 2.11 -0.77
CA VAL A 301 4.54 1.95 0.65
C VAL A 301 5.67 0.96 0.88
N SER A 302 5.87 -0.02 -0.01
CA SER A 302 6.95 -1.00 0.17
C SER A 302 8.24 -0.59 -0.55
N VAL A 303 8.13 -0.05 -1.77
CA VAL A 303 9.30 0.22 -2.62
C VAL A 303 9.67 1.70 -2.61
N ALA A 304 8.75 2.58 -3.02
CA ALA A 304 9.05 4.01 -3.15
C ALA A 304 9.38 4.66 -1.79
N SER A 305 8.68 4.27 -0.73
CA SER A 305 8.82 4.76 0.65
C SER A 305 10.27 4.76 1.15
N VAL A 306 10.97 3.65 0.95
CA VAL A 306 12.36 3.44 1.36
C VAL A 306 13.27 4.36 0.55
N ILE A 307 13.12 4.37 -0.77
CA ILE A 307 13.96 5.16 -1.68
C ILE A 307 13.81 6.64 -1.36
N ILE A 308 12.57 7.10 -1.21
CA ILE A 308 12.24 8.49 -0.91
C ILE A 308 12.78 8.87 0.47
N ALA A 309 12.52 8.09 1.52
CA ALA A 309 13.02 8.41 2.87
C ALA A 309 14.56 8.44 2.90
N SER A 310 15.23 7.44 2.32
CA SER A 310 16.70 7.40 2.27
C SER A 310 17.31 8.56 1.49
N TYR A 311 16.64 9.02 0.43
CA TYR A 311 17.08 10.19 -0.34
C TYR A 311 16.85 11.49 0.45
N PHE A 312 15.67 11.66 1.04
CA PHE A 312 15.31 12.87 1.79
C PHE A 312 16.17 13.08 3.03
N ILE A 313 16.57 12.01 3.73
CA ILE A 313 17.54 12.11 4.83
C ILE A 313 18.85 12.74 4.35
N LYS A 314 19.31 12.45 3.14
CA LYS A 314 20.55 13.05 2.59
C LYS A 314 20.39 14.52 2.17
N LEU A 315 19.16 14.97 1.93
CA LEU A 315 18.85 16.35 1.57
C LEU A 315 18.71 17.28 2.79
N ILE A 316 18.44 16.71 3.97
CA ILE A 316 18.28 17.42 5.24
C ILE A 316 19.64 17.63 5.93
#